data_AF-A0A950B272-F1
#
_entry.id   AF-A0A950B272-F1
#
_cell.length_a   1.000
_cell.length_b   1.000
_cell.length_c   1.000
_cell.angle_alpha   90.00
_cell.angle_beta   90.00
_cell.angle_gamma   90.00
#
_symmetry.space_group_name_H-M   'P 1'
#
loop_
_entity.id
_entity.type
_entity.pdbx_description
1 polymer ?
#
loop_
_entity_poly.entity_id
_entity_poly.type
_entity_poly.pdbx_seq_one_letter_code
_entity_poly.pdbx_strand_id
1 'polypeptide(L)'
;MVRRLLFLGAGLSLAAAPLVWTGAPPALASAPPAAPNCPILPANNVWHADVSGLPVNAHSAAWLSSANAGSTNLHPDFGSSGDPSAPYGIPWIAVPDSHAKVTPTFDYADESDPGPYPFGPDTPIEGGQQSTGDRHALMLDKDACVLYELYNANWNGGRPTAGSGAVFNLNSNALRPATWTSADAAGLPILPGLLRLDEVQSGHVGHAIRFTVQRTDKSFIWPARHQAGSASDANLPPMGARFRLRGDFNMAGYRPDTQVVLRAMQHYGLIVADNGSNWYFQGEAINNWDDGFIADLKRVPASAFEAVDESSLMIDPNSGEYRGGPAPASPAPGLGTTATHATPKAPPRGAGTPLPAVATTTTTTVADTTTSVFGPLPTPDVQKSPQSGEVALGTPHSSHGVSGWAPWVAGGLLLGAGGALFWGWRWRRA
;
A
#
# COMPACT_ATOMS: atom_id res chain seq x y z
N MET A 1 7.51 -58.23 -68.90
CA MET A 1 7.45 -58.27 -67.43
C MET A 1 8.50 -57.32 -66.89
N VAL A 2 8.11 -56.13 -66.42
CA VAL A 2 9.02 -55.14 -65.81
C VAL A 2 8.56 -54.93 -64.37
N ARG A 3 9.38 -55.40 -63.42
CA ARG A 3 9.11 -55.28 -61.97
C ARG A 3 9.43 -53.85 -61.52
N ARG A 4 8.42 -53.12 -61.04
CA ARG A 4 8.57 -51.87 -60.29
C ARG A 4 9.01 -52.20 -58.86
N LEU A 5 10.13 -51.64 -58.40
CA LEU A 5 10.46 -51.58 -56.97
C LEU A 5 9.70 -50.39 -56.35
N LEU A 6 8.88 -50.66 -55.34
CA LEU A 6 8.30 -49.68 -54.44
C LEU A 6 9.22 -49.54 -53.22
N PHE A 7 9.75 -48.35 -52.98
CA PHE A 7 10.34 -47.97 -51.69
C PHE A 7 9.22 -47.50 -50.76
N LEU A 8 8.96 -48.23 -49.67
CA LEU A 8 8.19 -47.71 -48.54
C LEU A 8 9.14 -46.90 -47.65
N GLY A 9 8.97 -45.58 -47.63
CA GLY A 9 9.52 -44.73 -46.58
C GLY A 9 8.59 -44.75 -45.37
N ALA A 10 9.02 -45.33 -44.27
CA ALA A 10 8.32 -45.22 -42.98
C ALA A 10 8.63 -43.85 -42.37
N GLY A 11 7.71 -42.90 -42.51
CA GLY A 11 7.75 -41.63 -41.79
C GLY A 11 7.38 -41.85 -40.33
N LEU A 12 8.33 -41.73 -39.43
CA LEU A 12 8.11 -41.75 -37.99
C LEU A 12 7.58 -40.37 -37.57
N SER A 13 6.26 -40.21 -37.50
CA SER A 13 5.64 -39.01 -36.91
C SER A 13 5.75 -39.10 -35.38
N LEU A 14 6.74 -38.43 -34.79
CA LEU A 14 6.74 -38.15 -33.36
C LEU A 14 5.61 -37.15 -33.05
N ALA A 15 4.50 -37.66 -32.52
CA ALA A 15 3.51 -36.82 -31.87
C ALA A 15 4.12 -36.28 -30.57
N ALA A 16 4.44 -34.99 -30.53
CA ALA A 16 4.79 -34.30 -29.30
C ALA A 16 3.53 -34.24 -28.43
N ALA A 17 3.47 -35.07 -27.40
CA ALA A 17 2.44 -34.94 -26.36
C ALA A 17 2.70 -33.62 -25.61
N PRO A 18 1.69 -32.75 -25.42
CA PRO A 18 1.86 -31.57 -24.59
C PRO A 18 2.18 -32.03 -23.17
N LEU A 19 3.30 -31.56 -22.63
CA LEU A 19 3.62 -31.67 -21.21
C LEU A 19 2.57 -30.82 -20.48
N VAL A 20 1.52 -31.46 -19.97
CA VAL A 20 0.60 -30.82 -19.05
C VAL A 20 1.37 -30.71 -17.73
N TRP A 21 1.88 -29.52 -17.44
CA TRP A 21 2.45 -29.21 -16.15
C TRP A 21 1.30 -29.25 -15.14
N THR A 22 1.11 -30.38 -14.49
CA THR A 22 0.29 -30.44 -13.28
C THR A 22 1.10 -29.76 -12.18
N GLY A 23 1.09 -28.43 -12.17
CA GLY A 23 1.63 -27.66 -11.07
C GLY A 23 0.97 -28.15 -9.79
N ALA A 24 1.77 -28.37 -8.75
CA ALA A 24 1.21 -28.54 -7.42
C ALA A 24 0.29 -27.34 -7.14
N PRO A 25 -0.88 -27.52 -6.50
CA PRO A 25 -1.70 -26.39 -6.12
C PRO A 25 -0.84 -25.39 -5.36
N PRO A 26 -0.97 -24.07 -5.63
CA PRO A 26 -0.22 -23.06 -4.92
C PRO A 26 -0.34 -23.32 -3.41
N ALA A 27 0.78 -23.49 -2.73
CA ALA A 27 0.76 -23.60 -1.28
C ALA A 27 0.18 -22.29 -0.73
N LEU A 28 -0.68 -22.39 0.28
CA LEU A 28 -1.28 -21.21 0.90
C LEU A 28 -0.20 -20.38 1.61
N ALA A 29 -0.51 -19.10 1.87
CA ALA A 29 0.32 -18.29 2.75
C ALA A 29 0.47 -18.99 4.11
N SER A 30 1.69 -18.99 4.64
CA SER A 30 1.97 -19.61 5.92
C SER A 30 1.44 -18.73 7.04
N ALA A 31 0.71 -19.32 7.98
CA ALA A 31 0.36 -18.64 9.23
C ALA A 31 1.63 -18.15 9.93
N PRO A 32 1.66 -16.92 10.47
CA PRO A 32 2.83 -16.40 11.15
C PRO A 32 3.16 -17.26 12.39
N PRO A 33 4.46 -17.48 12.70
CA PRO A 33 4.85 -18.23 13.90
C PRO A 33 4.28 -17.66 15.21
N ALA A 34 4.03 -16.35 15.26
CA ALA A 34 3.43 -15.68 16.42
C ALA A 34 1.89 -15.85 16.51
N ALA A 35 1.23 -16.27 15.44
CA ALA A 35 -0.20 -16.62 15.40
C ALA A 35 -0.45 -17.85 14.50
N PRO A 36 0.04 -19.04 14.90
CA PRO A 36 0.09 -20.23 14.03
C PRO A 36 -1.30 -20.80 13.66
N ASN A 37 -2.34 -20.36 14.36
CA ASN A 37 -3.73 -20.78 14.11
C ASN A 37 -4.49 -19.79 13.21
N CYS A 38 -3.84 -18.71 12.75
CA CYS A 38 -4.46 -17.70 11.90
C CYS A 38 -3.93 -17.82 10.47
N PRO A 39 -4.74 -18.25 9.50
CA PRO A 39 -4.29 -18.52 8.12
C PRO A 39 -3.95 -17.26 7.32
N ILE A 40 -4.20 -16.06 7.86
CA ILE A 40 -4.06 -14.75 7.18
C ILE A 40 -4.88 -14.73 5.88
N LEU A 41 -6.20 -14.68 6.05
CA LEU A 41 -7.26 -14.78 5.04
C LEU A 41 -7.57 -16.22 4.58
N PRO A 42 -8.81 -16.49 4.14
CA PRO A 42 -9.18 -17.79 3.59
C PRO A 42 -8.37 -18.15 2.34
N ALA A 43 -8.15 -19.44 2.12
CA ALA A 43 -7.44 -19.98 0.95
C ALA A 43 -7.97 -19.53 -0.42
N ASN A 44 -9.26 -19.23 -0.51
CA ASN A 44 -9.95 -18.70 -1.71
C ASN A 44 -10.08 -17.18 -1.73
N ASN A 45 -9.30 -16.47 -0.91
CA ASN A 45 -9.23 -15.04 -0.96
C ASN A 45 -8.33 -14.57 -2.12
N VAL A 46 -8.67 -13.46 -2.77
CA VAL A 46 -7.99 -12.86 -3.93
C VAL A 46 -6.50 -12.62 -3.69
N TRP A 47 -6.10 -12.38 -2.45
CA TRP A 47 -4.68 -12.29 -2.07
C TRP A 47 -3.89 -13.56 -2.44
N HIS A 48 -4.53 -14.74 -2.44
CA HIS A 48 -3.93 -16.03 -2.81
C HIS A 48 -4.25 -16.47 -4.25
N ALA A 49 -4.95 -15.64 -5.04
CA ALA A 49 -5.30 -16.02 -6.41
C ALA A 49 -4.04 -16.07 -7.31
N ASP A 50 -3.87 -17.18 -8.03
CA ASP A 50 -2.86 -17.27 -9.09
C ASP A 50 -3.31 -16.45 -10.31
N VAL A 51 -2.55 -15.40 -10.60
CA VAL A 51 -2.78 -14.46 -11.69
C VAL A 51 -1.84 -14.68 -12.87
N SER A 52 -0.95 -15.67 -12.84
CA SER A 52 0.04 -15.91 -13.90
C SER A 52 -0.59 -16.17 -15.27
N GLY A 53 -1.78 -16.78 -15.29
CA GLY A 53 -2.54 -17.11 -16.51
C GLY A 53 -3.57 -16.06 -16.95
N LEU A 54 -3.75 -14.97 -16.20
CA LEU A 54 -4.75 -13.95 -16.55
C LEU A 54 -4.37 -13.15 -17.80
N PRO A 55 -5.35 -12.60 -18.55
CA PRO A 55 -5.05 -11.69 -19.65
C PRO A 55 -4.34 -10.43 -19.15
N VAL A 56 -3.41 -9.91 -19.96
CA VAL A 56 -2.80 -8.60 -19.73
C VAL A 56 -3.88 -7.53 -19.84
N ASN A 57 -3.90 -6.59 -18.89
CA ASN A 57 -4.85 -5.49 -18.89
C ASN A 57 -4.59 -4.56 -20.09
N ALA A 58 -5.64 -4.09 -20.75
CA ALA A 58 -5.54 -3.16 -21.87
C ALA A 58 -4.81 -1.84 -21.52
N HIS A 59 -4.84 -1.43 -20.25
CA HIS A 59 -4.16 -0.22 -19.75
C HIS A 59 -2.73 -0.48 -19.26
N SER A 60 -2.22 -1.72 -19.32
CA SER A 60 -0.92 -2.11 -18.75
C SER A 60 0.23 -1.18 -19.17
N ALA A 61 0.36 -0.87 -20.47
CA ALA A 61 1.41 0.01 -20.96
C ALA A 61 1.30 1.45 -20.42
N ALA A 62 0.08 1.97 -20.30
CA ALA A 62 -0.15 3.32 -19.78
C ALA A 62 0.17 3.41 -18.28
N TRP A 63 -0.29 2.43 -17.50
CA TRP A 63 -0.03 2.39 -16.06
C TRP A 63 1.45 2.16 -15.72
N LEU A 64 2.14 1.29 -16.48
CA LEU A 64 3.60 1.12 -16.36
C LEU A 64 4.33 2.44 -16.67
N SER A 65 3.90 3.14 -17.73
CA SER A 65 4.50 4.42 -18.11
C SER A 65 4.28 5.50 -17.04
N SER A 66 3.08 5.62 -16.48
CA SER A 66 2.79 6.62 -15.43
C SER A 66 3.52 6.32 -14.12
N ALA A 67 3.84 5.05 -13.85
CA ALA A 67 4.70 4.63 -12.76
C ALA A 67 6.21 4.66 -13.09
N ASN A 68 6.64 5.26 -14.21
CA ASN A 68 8.05 5.35 -14.64
C ASN A 68 8.77 3.99 -14.80
N ALA A 69 8.06 2.91 -15.10
CA ALA A 69 8.62 1.56 -15.13
C ALA A 69 9.79 1.36 -16.12
N GLY A 70 9.88 2.20 -17.15
CA GLY A 70 10.95 2.17 -18.14
C GLY A 70 12.32 2.67 -17.64
N SER A 71 12.36 3.35 -16.49
CA SER A 71 13.60 3.92 -15.93
C SER A 71 13.81 3.60 -14.45
N THR A 72 12.90 2.85 -13.82
CA THR A 72 12.98 2.47 -12.41
C THR A 72 13.11 0.95 -12.23
N ASN A 73 13.65 0.58 -11.08
CA ASN A 73 13.60 -0.78 -10.56
C ASN A 73 12.60 -0.85 -9.40
N LEU A 74 12.32 -2.06 -8.94
CA LEU A 74 11.61 -2.25 -7.68
C LEU A 74 12.38 -1.63 -6.51
N HIS A 75 11.64 -1.17 -5.51
CA HIS A 75 12.18 -0.62 -4.28
C HIS A 75 11.62 -1.39 -3.08
N PRO A 76 12.36 -2.34 -2.50
CA PRO A 76 11.96 -2.94 -1.23
C PRO A 76 12.01 -1.86 -0.15
N ASP A 77 10.86 -1.52 0.41
CA ASP A 77 10.71 -0.54 1.49
C ASP A 77 10.70 -1.25 2.84
N PHE A 78 11.74 -2.07 3.06
CA PHE A 78 11.97 -2.83 4.27
C PHE A 78 13.44 -3.25 4.38
N GLY A 79 13.87 -3.58 5.60
CA GLY A 79 15.25 -3.97 5.90
C GLY A 79 15.95 -3.01 6.86
N SER A 80 17.29 -3.06 6.89
CA SER A 80 18.08 -2.23 7.80
C SER A 80 17.96 -0.73 7.49
N SER A 81 17.64 0.08 8.50
CA SER A 81 17.59 1.55 8.41
C SER A 81 18.83 2.24 8.97
N GLY A 82 19.78 1.47 9.53
CA GLY A 82 20.88 2.00 10.35
C GLY A 82 20.49 2.30 11.80
N ASP A 83 19.20 2.36 12.13
CA ASP A 83 18.67 2.37 13.50
C ASP A 83 17.96 1.04 13.79
N PRO A 84 18.57 0.13 14.57
CA PRO A 84 17.96 -1.16 14.89
C PRO A 84 16.63 -1.07 15.66
N SER A 85 16.30 0.08 16.24
CA SER A 85 15.02 0.29 16.94
C SER A 85 13.88 0.66 16.00
N ALA A 86 14.20 1.05 14.76
CA ALA A 86 13.24 1.44 13.74
C ALA A 86 13.71 0.97 12.34
N PRO A 87 13.77 -0.37 12.10
CA PRO A 87 14.05 -0.89 10.77
C PRO A 87 13.01 -0.42 9.76
N TYR A 88 13.39 -0.37 8.48
CA TYR A 88 12.42 -0.11 7.41
C TYR A 88 11.39 -1.23 7.32
N GLY A 89 10.20 -0.88 6.86
CA GLY A 89 9.05 -1.77 6.75
C GLY A 89 7.94 -1.37 7.70
N ILE A 90 6.89 -2.18 7.75
CA ILE A 90 5.73 -1.94 8.60
C ILE A 90 5.76 -2.92 9.78
N PRO A 91 5.83 -2.43 11.04
CA PRO A 91 5.84 -3.31 12.19
C PRO A 91 4.46 -3.86 12.50
N TRP A 92 4.41 -5.07 13.01
CA TRP A 92 3.17 -5.68 13.51
C TRP A 92 3.45 -6.46 14.80
N ILE A 93 2.42 -6.70 15.60
CA ILE A 93 2.51 -7.50 16.83
C ILE A 93 1.35 -8.49 16.92
N ALA A 94 1.64 -9.72 17.36
CA ALA A 94 0.61 -10.66 17.78
C ALA A 94 0.25 -10.41 19.25
N VAL A 95 -1.04 -10.21 19.53
CA VAL A 95 -1.57 -9.98 20.88
C VAL A 95 -2.61 -11.04 21.22
N PRO A 96 -2.74 -11.44 22.50
CA PRO A 96 -3.87 -12.27 22.92
C PRO A 96 -5.17 -11.45 22.94
N ASP A 97 -6.34 -12.10 22.89
CA ASP A 97 -7.64 -11.39 23.00
C ASP A 97 -7.80 -10.67 24.36
N SER A 98 -7.07 -11.12 25.38
CA SER A 98 -7.01 -10.46 26.69
C SER A 98 -6.23 -9.14 26.69
N HIS A 99 -5.60 -8.73 25.59
CA HIS A 99 -4.91 -7.45 25.49
C HIS A 99 -5.92 -6.32 25.69
N ALA A 100 -5.57 -5.32 26.52
CA ALA A 100 -6.46 -4.20 26.79
C ALA A 100 -6.81 -3.47 25.49
N LYS A 101 -8.10 -3.19 25.29
CA LYS A 101 -8.59 -2.48 24.10
C LYS A 101 -8.96 -1.04 24.45
N VAL A 102 -8.68 -0.13 23.53
CA VAL A 102 -8.93 1.31 23.61
C VAL A 102 -9.76 1.76 22.42
N THR A 103 -10.40 2.93 22.53
CA THR A 103 -11.10 3.55 21.39
C THR A 103 -10.32 4.79 20.98
N PRO A 104 -9.49 4.71 19.91
CA PRO A 104 -8.83 5.89 19.37
C PRO A 104 -9.84 6.93 18.89
N THR A 105 -9.49 8.20 19.00
CA THR A 105 -10.17 9.26 18.26
C THR A 105 -9.64 9.28 16.83
N PHE A 106 -10.53 9.23 15.84
CA PHE A 106 -10.18 9.19 14.42
C PHE A 106 -10.36 10.54 13.73
N ASP A 107 -9.46 10.89 12.82
CA ASP A 107 -9.63 12.01 11.88
C ASP A 107 -10.68 11.64 10.79
N TYR A 108 -10.60 10.41 10.27
CA TYR A 108 -11.51 9.82 9.27
C TYR A 108 -12.52 8.87 9.93
N ALA A 109 -13.25 9.37 10.94
CA ALA A 109 -14.14 8.54 11.76
C ALA A 109 -15.31 7.91 10.99
N ASP A 110 -15.76 8.53 9.90
CA ASP A 110 -16.86 8.07 9.04
C ASP A 110 -16.45 6.96 8.06
N GLU A 111 -15.16 6.73 7.89
CA GLU A 111 -14.58 5.63 7.10
C GLU A 111 -13.78 4.63 7.95
N SER A 112 -13.87 4.75 9.28
CA SER A 112 -13.15 3.89 10.24
C SER A 112 -14.08 2.96 11.00
N ASP A 113 -13.58 1.78 11.37
CA ASP A 113 -14.28 0.95 12.34
C ASP A 113 -14.15 1.57 13.73
N PRO A 114 -15.24 1.72 14.51
CA PRO A 114 -15.20 2.41 15.80
C PRO A 114 -14.43 1.64 16.89
N GLY A 115 -14.05 0.38 16.65
CA GLY A 115 -13.28 -0.44 17.58
C GLY A 115 -14.13 -1.11 18.68
N PRO A 116 -13.53 -1.41 19.85
CA PRO A 116 -12.22 -0.97 20.34
C PRO A 116 -11.03 -1.76 19.74
N TYR A 117 -9.82 -1.20 19.85
CA TYR A 117 -8.56 -1.69 19.28
C TYR A 117 -7.59 -2.14 20.39
N PRO A 118 -6.87 -3.27 20.26
CA PRO A 118 -5.83 -3.68 21.21
C PRO A 118 -4.53 -2.88 21.01
N PHE A 119 -4.63 -1.55 21.11
CA PHE A 119 -3.53 -0.61 20.94
C PHE A 119 -3.02 -0.18 22.32
N GLY A 120 -1.73 -0.36 22.58
CA GLY A 120 -1.09 -0.09 23.87
C GLY A 120 0.27 0.62 23.72
N PRO A 121 0.91 1.01 24.84
CA PRO A 121 2.24 1.61 24.82
C PRO A 121 3.34 0.67 24.30
N ASP A 122 3.07 -0.64 24.30
CA ASP A 122 3.92 -1.71 23.78
C ASP A 122 3.72 -1.97 22.28
N THR A 123 2.66 -1.42 21.67
CA THR A 123 2.42 -1.59 20.24
C THR A 123 3.50 -0.85 19.44
N PRO A 124 4.22 -1.55 18.54
CA PRO A 124 5.19 -0.90 17.68
C PRO A 124 4.49 -0.01 16.65
N ILE A 125 5.12 1.12 16.34
CA ILE A 125 4.64 2.11 15.37
C ILE A 125 5.72 2.28 14.32
N GLU A 126 5.34 2.31 13.05
CA GLU A 126 6.26 2.55 11.93
C GLU A 126 7.10 3.83 12.12
N GLY A 127 8.42 3.68 11.97
CA GLY A 127 9.40 4.76 12.25
C GLY A 127 9.55 5.11 13.74
N GLY A 128 8.85 4.42 14.63
CA GLY A 128 8.87 4.64 16.08
C GLY A 128 7.83 5.65 16.57
N GLN A 129 7.67 5.70 17.90
CA GLN A 129 6.64 6.52 18.58
C GLN A 129 6.72 8.02 18.25
N GLN A 130 7.93 8.53 17.97
CA GLN A 130 8.21 9.93 17.65
C GLN A 130 8.29 10.22 16.15
N SER A 131 8.02 9.22 15.31
CA SER A 131 7.98 9.40 13.85
C SER A 131 6.92 10.43 13.46
N THR A 132 7.17 11.14 12.37
CA THR A 132 6.24 12.08 11.73
C THR A 132 5.71 11.55 10.39
N GLY A 133 6.02 10.30 10.03
CA GLY A 133 5.53 9.63 8.82
C GLY A 133 4.12 9.09 8.98
N ASP A 134 3.80 8.02 8.25
CA ASP A 134 2.46 7.41 8.25
C ASP A 134 2.12 6.72 9.57
N ARG A 135 3.13 6.25 10.32
CA ARG A 135 2.96 5.73 11.69
C ARG A 135 1.91 4.62 11.75
N HIS A 136 2.01 3.67 10.84
CA HIS A 136 1.16 2.48 10.86
C HIS A 136 1.39 1.68 12.16
N ALA A 137 0.30 1.18 12.75
CA ALA A 137 0.33 0.25 13.88
C ALA A 137 -0.62 -0.93 13.61
N LEU A 138 -0.08 -2.14 13.62
CA LEU A 138 -0.79 -3.36 13.23
C LEU A 138 -0.78 -4.37 14.39
N MET A 139 -1.96 -4.80 14.81
CA MET A 139 -2.14 -5.74 15.91
C MET A 139 -2.99 -6.91 15.45
N LEU A 140 -2.41 -8.11 15.45
CA LEU A 140 -3.12 -9.35 15.18
C LEU A 140 -3.54 -9.99 16.50
N ASP A 141 -4.84 -10.01 16.77
CA ASP A 141 -5.42 -10.87 17.79
C ASP A 141 -5.27 -12.32 17.35
N LYS A 142 -4.28 -13.02 17.93
CA LYS A 142 -3.90 -14.37 17.54
C LYS A 142 -4.88 -15.45 18.03
N ASP A 143 -5.79 -15.10 18.95
CA ASP A 143 -6.74 -16.03 19.54
C ASP A 143 -8.08 -15.98 18.77
N ALA A 144 -8.47 -14.78 18.30
CA ALA A 144 -9.67 -14.57 17.49
C ALA A 144 -9.41 -14.51 15.97
N CYS A 145 -8.15 -14.42 15.55
CA CYS A 145 -7.73 -14.13 14.18
C CYS A 145 -8.38 -12.87 13.60
N VAL A 146 -8.35 -11.80 14.40
CA VAL A 146 -8.82 -10.47 14.02
C VAL A 146 -7.62 -9.54 13.92
N LEU A 147 -7.48 -8.89 12.78
CA LEU A 147 -6.45 -7.91 12.50
C LEU A 147 -7.00 -6.51 12.73
N TYR A 148 -6.26 -5.72 13.48
CA TYR A 148 -6.55 -4.33 13.78
C TYR A 148 -5.41 -3.48 13.22
N GLU A 149 -5.74 -2.50 12.39
CA GLU A 149 -4.74 -1.62 11.77
C GLU A 149 -5.13 -0.16 11.96
N LEU A 150 -4.14 0.66 12.27
CA LEU A 150 -4.27 2.10 12.47
C LEU A 150 -3.29 2.83 11.56
N TYR A 151 -3.77 3.89 10.90
CA TYR A 151 -2.93 4.87 10.20
C TYR A 151 -2.77 6.12 11.06
N ASN A 152 -1.60 6.78 10.97
CA ASN A 152 -1.21 7.94 11.77
C ASN A 152 -1.40 7.70 13.29
N ALA A 153 -1.07 6.50 13.76
CA ALA A 153 -1.36 6.07 15.12
C ALA A 153 -0.53 6.86 16.15
N ASN A 154 -1.16 7.37 17.20
CA ASN A 154 -0.49 8.03 18.32
C ASN A 154 -1.03 7.49 19.64
N TRP A 155 -0.17 6.91 20.48
CA TRP A 155 -0.59 6.45 21.81
C TRP A 155 -1.01 7.60 22.74
N ASN A 156 -0.40 8.78 22.58
CA ASN A 156 -0.74 10.03 23.26
C ASN A 156 -0.98 9.86 24.77
N GLY A 157 -0.07 9.15 25.45
CA GLY A 157 -0.11 8.94 26.90
C GLY A 157 -1.38 8.25 27.42
N GLY A 158 -1.99 7.37 26.62
CA GLY A 158 -3.23 6.66 26.97
C GLY A 158 -4.51 7.35 26.49
N ARG A 159 -4.40 8.36 25.63
CA ARG A 159 -5.52 9.03 24.95
C ARG A 159 -5.35 8.94 23.42
N PRO A 160 -5.40 7.72 22.87
CA PRO A 160 -4.90 7.47 21.53
C PRO A 160 -5.67 8.24 20.46
N THR A 161 -4.95 8.69 19.45
CA THR A 161 -5.50 9.27 18.21
C THR A 161 -4.96 8.48 17.02
N ALA A 162 -5.70 8.48 15.92
CA ALA A 162 -5.26 7.92 14.66
C ALA A 162 -5.95 8.67 13.51
N GLY A 163 -5.37 8.62 12.31
CA GLY A 163 -6.05 9.11 11.11
C GLY A 163 -7.28 8.25 10.85
N SER A 164 -7.07 6.95 10.65
CA SER A 164 -8.12 5.95 10.43
C SER A 164 -7.85 4.66 11.19
N GLY A 165 -8.88 3.83 11.32
CA GLY A 165 -8.79 2.49 11.89
C GLY A 165 -9.61 1.48 11.10
N ALA A 166 -9.03 0.29 10.91
CA ALA A 166 -9.67 -0.82 10.21
C ALA A 166 -9.56 -2.12 11.00
N VAL A 167 -10.65 -2.90 11.00
CA VAL A 167 -10.74 -4.22 11.61
C VAL A 167 -11.09 -5.27 10.57
N PHE A 168 -10.27 -6.32 10.48
CA PHE A 168 -10.44 -7.41 9.52
C PHE A 168 -10.55 -8.75 10.23
N ASN A 169 -11.58 -9.53 9.89
CA ASN A 169 -11.66 -10.93 10.29
C ASN A 169 -10.84 -11.78 9.30
N LEU A 170 -9.71 -12.32 9.74
CA LEU A 170 -8.80 -13.08 8.87
C LEU A 170 -9.30 -14.49 8.52
N ASN A 171 -10.47 -14.88 9.03
CA ASN A 171 -11.18 -16.09 8.60
C ASN A 171 -12.28 -15.81 7.55
N SER A 172 -12.40 -14.57 7.06
CA SER A 172 -13.49 -14.14 6.18
C SER A 172 -12.99 -13.58 4.86
N ASN A 173 -13.79 -13.78 3.81
CA ASN A 173 -13.63 -13.07 2.54
C ASN A 173 -14.38 -11.74 2.50
N ALA A 174 -15.08 -11.34 3.55
CA ALA A 174 -15.79 -10.06 3.58
C ALA A 174 -14.81 -8.89 3.37
N LEU A 175 -15.09 -8.03 2.39
CA LEU A 175 -14.36 -6.78 2.20
C LEU A 175 -14.97 -5.67 3.06
N ARG A 176 -14.20 -4.60 3.29
CA ARG A 176 -14.71 -3.37 3.91
C ARG A 176 -15.89 -2.80 3.10
N PRO A 177 -16.77 -1.98 3.71
CA PRO A 177 -17.75 -1.22 2.95
C PRO A 177 -17.11 -0.51 1.76
N ALA A 178 -17.80 -0.49 0.62
CA ALA A 178 -17.33 0.31 -0.51
C ALA A 178 -17.22 1.77 -0.06
N THR A 179 -16.22 2.46 -0.61
CA THR A 179 -15.82 3.83 -0.30
C THR A 179 -15.23 4.07 1.09
N TRP A 180 -14.91 3.02 1.87
CA TRP A 180 -14.20 3.19 3.15
C TRP A 180 -12.72 2.94 2.98
N THR A 181 -11.88 3.91 3.36
CA THR A 181 -10.45 3.73 3.53
C THR A 181 -10.11 2.71 4.63
N SER A 182 -8.83 2.42 4.83
CA SER A 182 -8.32 1.62 5.94
C SER A 182 -7.08 2.28 6.55
N ALA A 183 -6.21 1.53 7.22
CA ALA A 183 -4.86 1.99 7.49
C ALA A 183 -4.04 2.16 6.19
N ASP A 184 -4.46 1.51 5.11
CA ASP A 184 -4.00 1.72 3.73
C ASP A 184 -5.05 2.50 2.92
N ALA A 185 -4.63 3.27 1.92
CA ALA A 185 -5.55 4.15 1.19
C ALA A 185 -6.58 3.40 0.31
N ALA A 186 -6.25 2.22 -0.19
CA ALA A 186 -7.15 1.40 -1.02
C ALA A 186 -8.32 0.78 -0.23
N GLY A 187 -8.36 0.90 1.10
CA GLY A 187 -9.32 0.18 1.94
C GLY A 187 -9.01 -1.32 2.03
N LEU A 188 -7.75 -1.69 1.90
CA LEU A 188 -7.23 -3.06 1.92
C LEU A 188 -6.41 -3.30 3.21
N PRO A 189 -6.37 -4.54 3.73
CA PRO A 189 -5.54 -4.84 4.89
C PRO A 189 -4.05 -4.80 4.53
N ILE A 190 -3.22 -4.24 5.39
CA ILE A 190 -1.77 -4.11 5.19
C ILE A 190 -1.06 -5.44 5.46
N LEU A 191 -1.28 -6.07 6.63
CA LEU A 191 -0.55 -7.28 7.04
C LEU A 191 -0.61 -8.42 6.00
N PRO A 192 -1.77 -8.76 5.38
CA PRO A 192 -1.85 -9.77 4.34
C PRO A 192 -1.07 -9.44 3.06
N GLY A 193 -0.68 -8.17 2.87
CA GLY A 193 0.13 -7.72 1.74
C GLY A 193 1.61 -7.52 2.06
N LEU A 194 2.06 -7.70 3.32
CA LEU A 194 3.47 -7.55 3.69
C LEU A 194 4.26 -8.82 3.37
N LEU A 195 5.47 -8.66 2.83
CA LEU A 195 6.45 -9.74 2.85
C LEU A 195 6.90 -10.04 4.29
N ARG A 196 6.86 -11.32 4.68
CA ARG A 196 7.36 -11.77 5.99
C ARG A 196 8.61 -12.64 5.83
N LEU A 197 9.57 -12.48 6.72
CA LEU A 197 10.87 -13.14 6.61
C LEU A 197 10.75 -14.66 6.76
N ASP A 198 9.86 -15.14 7.61
CA ASP A 198 9.64 -16.58 7.79
C ASP A 198 9.07 -17.24 6.53
N GLU A 199 8.27 -16.54 5.74
CA GLU A 199 7.76 -17.04 4.45
C GLU A 199 8.91 -17.19 3.45
N VAL A 200 9.74 -16.15 3.32
CA VAL A 200 10.93 -16.17 2.46
C VAL A 200 11.89 -17.29 2.89
N GLN A 201 12.12 -17.45 4.20
CA GLN A 201 12.97 -18.52 4.75
C GLN A 201 12.38 -19.91 4.58
N SER A 202 11.04 -20.05 4.58
CA SER A 202 10.35 -21.31 4.30
C SER A 202 10.41 -21.71 2.82
N GLY A 203 10.85 -20.80 1.94
CA GLY A 203 10.97 -21.02 0.51
C GLY A 203 9.68 -20.71 -0.28
N HIS A 204 8.67 -20.14 0.37
CA HIS A 204 7.35 -19.88 -0.24
C HIS A 204 6.67 -18.64 0.34
N VAL A 205 6.23 -17.75 -0.56
CA VAL A 205 5.34 -16.62 -0.26
C VAL A 205 4.05 -16.87 -1.03
N GLY A 206 2.93 -17.03 -0.33
CA GLY A 206 1.67 -17.56 -0.86
C GLY A 206 0.58 -16.52 -1.10
N HIS A 207 0.95 -15.25 -1.30
CA HIS A 207 0.01 -14.16 -1.44
C HIS A 207 0.57 -13.02 -2.30
N ALA A 208 -0.31 -12.11 -2.72
CA ALA A 208 0.05 -10.87 -3.38
C ALA A 208 0.75 -9.92 -2.41
N ILE A 209 1.62 -9.07 -2.93
CA ILE A 209 2.38 -8.11 -2.13
C ILE A 209 1.81 -6.72 -2.39
N ARG A 210 1.59 -5.93 -1.33
CA ARG A 210 1.16 -4.54 -1.51
C ARG A 210 2.31 -3.70 -2.06
N PHE A 211 1.97 -2.72 -2.88
CA PHE A 211 2.94 -1.72 -3.32
C PHE A 211 2.27 -0.37 -3.58
N THR A 212 3.10 0.64 -3.81
CA THR A 212 2.65 2.02 -4.01
C THR A 212 3.08 2.58 -5.36
N VAL A 213 2.29 3.57 -5.81
CA VAL A 213 2.55 4.38 -6.99
C VAL A 213 2.33 5.85 -6.66
N GLN A 214 3.04 6.76 -7.29
CA GLN A 214 3.00 8.18 -6.94
C GLN A 214 1.67 8.85 -7.23
N ARG A 215 0.98 8.38 -8.27
CA ARG A 215 -0.27 8.95 -8.73
C ARG A 215 -1.20 7.84 -9.14
N THR A 216 -2.36 7.80 -8.50
CA THR A 216 -3.49 6.95 -8.87
C THR A 216 -4.60 7.76 -9.53
N ASP A 217 -5.44 7.05 -10.28
CA ASP A 217 -6.72 7.57 -10.78
C ASP A 217 -7.73 7.77 -9.63
N LYS A 218 -8.72 8.66 -9.80
CA LYS A 218 -9.84 8.85 -8.88
C LYS A 218 -10.89 7.74 -8.99
N SER A 219 -10.42 6.49 -9.01
CA SER A 219 -11.24 5.29 -8.99
C SER A 219 -10.50 4.17 -8.29
N PHE A 220 -11.24 3.10 -8.01
CA PHE A 220 -10.71 1.86 -7.49
C PHE A 220 -11.39 0.70 -8.22
N ILE A 221 -10.67 -0.41 -8.33
CA ILE A 221 -11.19 -1.67 -8.88
C ILE A 221 -11.07 -2.76 -7.82
N TRP A 222 -11.92 -3.78 -7.93
CA TRP A 222 -11.88 -4.93 -7.02
C TRP A 222 -10.45 -5.53 -6.97
N PRO A 223 -9.92 -5.85 -5.78
CA PRO A 223 -10.61 -5.91 -4.49
C PRO A 223 -10.58 -4.61 -3.65
N ALA A 224 -9.97 -3.54 -4.14
CA ALA A 224 -9.93 -2.27 -3.42
C ALA A 224 -11.33 -1.71 -3.18
N ARG A 225 -11.45 -0.93 -2.10
CA ARG A 225 -12.71 -0.37 -1.59
C ARG A 225 -12.72 1.14 -1.62
N HIS A 226 -11.56 1.76 -1.74
CA HIS A 226 -11.40 3.20 -1.66
C HIS A 226 -10.32 3.68 -2.65
N GLN A 227 -10.34 4.98 -2.95
CA GLN A 227 -9.43 5.63 -3.88
C GLN A 227 -8.73 6.81 -3.21
N ALA A 228 -7.48 7.09 -3.58
CA ALA A 228 -6.78 8.32 -3.18
C ALA A 228 -6.27 9.09 -4.40
N GLY A 229 -7.03 9.04 -5.50
CA GLY A 229 -6.62 9.51 -6.81
C GLY A 229 -6.22 10.97 -6.86
N SER A 230 -5.06 11.23 -7.47
CA SER A 230 -4.57 12.59 -7.71
C SER A 230 -5.28 13.29 -8.87
N ALA A 231 -5.84 12.51 -9.82
CA ALA A 231 -6.54 13.01 -10.99
C ALA A 231 -7.54 11.97 -11.52
N SER A 232 -8.53 12.41 -12.30
CA SER A 232 -9.38 11.52 -13.09
C SER A 232 -8.73 11.30 -14.45
N ASP A 233 -7.86 10.29 -14.55
CA ASP A 233 -7.06 9.95 -15.71
C ASP A 233 -6.87 8.43 -15.80
N ALA A 234 -7.49 7.79 -16.80
CA ALA A 234 -7.42 6.34 -17.01
C ALA A 234 -6.01 5.83 -17.35
N ASN A 235 -5.04 6.72 -17.62
CA ASN A 235 -3.62 6.36 -17.76
C ASN A 235 -2.90 6.24 -16.42
N LEU A 236 -3.53 6.63 -15.32
CA LEU A 236 -3.06 6.33 -13.97
C LEU A 236 -3.71 5.01 -13.51
N PRO A 237 -2.97 4.15 -12.80
CA PRO A 237 -3.57 2.96 -12.21
C PRO A 237 -4.61 3.35 -11.14
N PRO A 238 -5.79 2.71 -11.12
CA PRO A 238 -6.70 2.83 -9.98
C PRO A 238 -6.16 2.08 -8.76
N MET A 239 -6.65 2.41 -7.57
CA MET A 239 -6.41 1.55 -6.40
C MET A 239 -6.94 0.14 -6.67
N GLY A 240 -6.22 -0.88 -6.22
CA GLY A 240 -6.52 -2.28 -6.48
C GLY A 240 -5.97 -2.82 -7.81
N ALA A 241 -5.37 -2.00 -8.68
CA ALA A 241 -4.71 -2.50 -9.87
C ALA A 241 -3.60 -3.52 -9.53
N ARG A 242 -3.59 -4.66 -10.24
CA ARG A 242 -2.65 -5.75 -9.99
C ARG A 242 -1.61 -5.88 -11.09
N PHE A 243 -0.34 -5.97 -10.70
CA PHE A 243 0.82 -6.08 -11.58
C PHE A 243 1.57 -7.37 -11.30
N ARG A 244 1.70 -8.26 -12.28
CA ARG A 244 2.51 -9.47 -12.11
C ARG A 244 3.89 -9.30 -12.74
N LEU A 245 4.89 -9.97 -12.17
CA LEU A 245 6.15 -10.20 -12.86
C LEU A 245 5.88 -11.14 -14.03
N ARG A 246 6.42 -10.84 -15.22
CA ARG A 246 6.19 -11.71 -16.38
C ARG A 246 6.79 -13.10 -16.17
N GLY A 247 6.11 -14.11 -16.72
CA GLY A 247 6.53 -15.51 -16.66
C GLY A 247 7.88 -15.79 -17.33
N ASP A 248 8.32 -14.93 -18.25
CA ASP A 248 9.57 -15.05 -19.00
C ASP A 248 10.77 -14.35 -18.33
N PHE A 249 10.58 -13.76 -17.15
CA PHE A 249 11.65 -13.09 -16.42
C PHE A 249 12.75 -14.09 -15.99
N ASN A 250 14.00 -13.81 -16.37
CA ASN A 250 15.13 -14.67 -16.04
C ASN A 250 15.59 -14.48 -14.59
N MET A 251 15.39 -15.50 -13.76
CA MET A 251 15.75 -15.50 -12.35
C MET A 251 17.13 -16.13 -12.03
N ALA A 252 17.84 -16.68 -13.02
CA ALA A 252 19.04 -17.49 -12.79
C ALA A 252 20.18 -16.73 -12.07
N GLY A 253 20.23 -15.41 -12.19
CA GLY A 253 21.23 -14.54 -11.54
C GLY A 253 20.84 -14.05 -10.14
N TYR A 254 19.68 -14.45 -9.62
CA TYR A 254 19.18 -14.04 -8.31
C TYR A 254 19.42 -15.14 -7.27
N ARG A 255 19.65 -14.72 -6.03
CA ARG A 255 19.78 -15.63 -4.88
C ARG A 255 18.52 -16.49 -4.69
N PRO A 256 18.64 -17.71 -4.12
CA PRO A 256 17.49 -18.59 -3.92
C PRO A 256 16.33 -17.97 -3.13
N ASP A 257 16.63 -17.19 -2.09
CA ASP A 257 15.66 -16.43 -1.29
C ASP A 257 14.97 -15.34 -2.12
N THR A 258 15.71 -14.58 -2.92
CA THR A 258 15.12 -13.60 -3.85
C THR A 258 14.19 -14.28 -4.86
N GLN A 259 14.57 -15.45 -5.39
CA GLN A 259 13.72 -16.18 -6.32
C GLN A 259 12.38 -16.61 -5.72
N VAL A 260 12.29 -16.79 -4.39
CA VAL A 260 11.01 -17.05 -3.70
C VAL A 260 10.06 -15.89 -3.91
N VAL A 261 10.51 -14.67 -3.63
CA VAL A 261 9.71 -13.45 -3.80
C VAL A 261 9.37 -13.21 -5.27
N LEU A 262 10.31 -13.44 -6.19
CA LEU A 262 10.05 -13.27 -7.62
C LEU A 262 9.00 -14.25 -8.14
N ARG A 263 9.01 -15.50 -7.68
CA ARG A 263 7.94 -16.46 -8.00
C ARG A 263 6.60 -16.00 -7.44
N ALA A 264 6.57 -15.49 -6.20
CA ALA A 264 5.34 -14.91 -5.65
C ALA A 264 4.84 -13.71 -6.48
N MET A 265 5.72 -12.85 -6.97
CA MET A 265 5.35 -11.76 -7.88
C MET A 265 4.86 -12.25 -9.26
N GLN A 266 5.29 -13.43 -9.73
CA GLN A 266 4.74 -14.05 -10.96
C GLN A 266 3.35 -14.64 -10.73
N HIS A 267 3.18 -15.38 -9.63
CA HIS A 267 1.95 -16.09 -9.32
C HIS A 267 0.88 -15.19 -8.74
N TYR A 268 1.22 -14.31 -7.80
CA TYR A 268 0.25 -13.49 -7.07
C TYR A 268 0.40 -12.00 -7.34
N GLY A 269 1.49 -11.53 -7.94
CA GLY A 269 1.65 -10.13 -8.31
C GLY A 269 1.67 -9.13 -7.15
N LEU A 270 1.61 -7.86 -7.53
CA LEU A 270 1.62 -6.68 -6.67
C LEU A 270 0.29 -5.95 -6.78
N ILE A 271 -0.30 -5.52 -5.67
CA ILE A 271 -1.57 -4.77 -5.65
C ILE A 271 -1.29 -3.31 -5.28
N VAL A 272 -1.75 -2.36 -6.10
CA VAL A 272 -1.70 -0.92 -5.78
C VAL A 272 -2.59 -0.67 -4.57
N ALA A 273 -1.97 -0.45 -3.42
CA ALA A 273 -2.68 -0.30 -2.15
C ALA A 273 -2.64 1.13 -1.62
N ASP A 274 -1.62 1.91 -1.98
CA ASP A 274 -1.47 3.31 -1.59
C ASP A 274 -0.83 4.19 -2.65
N ASN A 275 -0.91 5.51 -2.42
CA ASN A 275 -0.03 6.48 -3.02
C ASN A 275 1.28 6.56 -2.26
N GLY A 276 2.39 6.47 -2.96
CA GLY A 276 3.74 6.51 -2.39
C GLY A 276 4.77 6.69 -3.48
N SER A 277 6.04 6.40 -3.25
CA SER A 277 7.00 6.41 -4.35
C SER A 277 6.77 5.21 -5.28
N ASN A 278 6.94 5.41 -6.58
CA ASN A 278 6.70 4.35 -7.56
C ASN A 278 7.52 3.09 -7.26
N TRP A 279 6.85 1.93 -7.26
CA TRP A 279 7.47 0.60 -7.11
C TRP A 279 8.03 0.30 -5.71
N TYR A 280 7.59 1.05 -4.70
CA TYR A 280 7.86 0.74 -3.30
C TYR A 280 6.90 -0.35 -2.85
N PHE A 281 7.44 -1.50 -2.45
CA PHE A 281 6.68 -2.63 -1.91
C PHE A 281 7.17 -2.96 -0.50
N GLN A 282 6.24 -3.28 0.39
CA GLN A 282 6.51 -3.34 1.82
C GLN A 282 6.70 -4.76 2.34
N GLY A 283 7.50 -4.86 3.39
CA GLY A 283 7.67 -6.04 4.21
C GLY A 283 7.57 -5.68 5.69
N GLU A 284 7.62 -6.70 6.55
CA GLU A 284 7.63 -6.48 7.99
C GLU A 284 8.90 -5.76 8.47
N ALA A 285 8.72 -4.85 9.45
CA ALA A 285 9.81 -4.09 10.05
C ALA A 285 10.60 -4.94 11.05
N ILE A 286 11.64 -5.62 10.58
CA ILE A 286 12.56 -6.42 11.42
C ILE A 286 14.01 -6.23 10.98
N ASN A 287 14.95 -6.49 11.89
CA ASN A 287 16.39 -6.30 11.62
C ASN A 287 17.04 -7.47 10.85
N ASN A 288 16.34 -8.58 10.68
CA ASN A 288 16.95 -9.84 10.23
C ASN A 288 16.89 -10.04 8.70
N TRP A 289 16.50 -9.02 7.94
CA TRP A 289 16.60 -9.03 6.49
C TRP A 289 18.06 -9.00 6.05
N ASP A 290 18.45 -9.91 5.15
CA ASP A 290 19.81 -9.95 4.58
C ASP A 290 20.01 -8.80 3.58
N ASP A 291 21.06 -7.99 3.75
CA ASP A 291 21.35 -6.85 2.87
C ASP A 291 21.59 -7.27 1.42
N GLY A 292 22.15 -8.46 1.19
CA GLY A 292 22.37 -9.03 -0.13
C GLY A 292 21.06 -9.41 -0.83
N PHE A 293 20.10 -9.95 -0.08
CA PHE A 293 18.73 -10.19 -0.54
C PHE A 293 18.01 -8.88 -0.91
N ILE A 294 18.09 -7.85 -0.04
CA ILE A 294 17.51 -6.52 -0.32
C ILE A 294 18.17 -5.89 -1.56
N ALA A 295 19.50 -5.98 -1.68
CA ALA A 295 20.24 -5.49 -2.84
C ALA A 295 19.85 -6.23 -4.13
N ASP A 296 19.62 -7.54 -4.06
CA ASP A 296 19.17 -8.35 -5.20
C ASP A 296 17.79 -7.91 -5.70
N LEU A 297 16.82 -7.68 -4.80
CA LEU A 297 15.47 -7.20 -5.14
C LEU A 297 15.52 -5.85 -5.90
N LYS A 298 16.44 -4.96 -5.52
CA LYS A 298 16.65 -3.64 -6.17
C LYS A 298 17.14 -3.73 -7.62
N ARG A 299 17.54 -4.90 -8.10
CA ARG A 299 17.99 -5.10 -9.50
C ARG A 299 16.83 -5.42 -10.45
N VAL A 300 15.65 -5.74 -9.92
CA VAL A 300 14.49 -6.14 -10.73
C VAL A 300 13.93 -4.89 -11.42
N PRO A 301 13.96 -4.81 -12.76
CA PRO A 301 13.42 -3.66 -13.46
C PRO A 301 11.89 -3.67 -13.37
N ALA A 302 11.29 -2.52 -13.08
CA ALA A 302 9.84 -2.38 -13.05
C ALA A 302 9.20 -2.70 -14.42
N SER A 303 9.92 -2.46 -15.51
CA SER A 303 9.53 -2.86 -16.87
C SER A 303 9.41 -4.38 -17.08
N ALA A 304 9.81 -5.22 -16.12
CA ALA A 304 9.54 -6.66 -16.14
C ALA A 304 8.11 -7.03 -15.72
N PHE A 305 7.32 -6.07 -15.24
CA PHE A 305 5.94 -6.27 -14.82
C PHE A 305 4.95 -5.97 -15.94
N GLU A 306 3.74 -6.48 -15.77
CA GLU A 306 2.57 -6.12 -16.56
C GLU A 306 1.33 -6.09 -15.67
N ALA A 307 0.42 -5.14 -15.93
CA ALA A 307 -0.87 -5.13 -15.27
C ALA A 307 -1.76 -6.25 -15.84
N VAL A 308 -2.54 -6.90 -14.99
CA VAL A 308 -3.45 -8.00 -15.35
C VAL A 308 -4.91 -7.60 -15.17
N ASP A 309 -5.80 -8.22 -15.94
CA ASP A 309 -7.25 -8.07 -15.76
C ASP A 309 -7.80 -9.20 -14.89
N GLU A 310 -8.19 -8.84 -13.67
CA GLU A 310 -8.72 -9.75 -12.66
C GLU A 310 -10.25 -9.85 -12.64
N SER A 311 -10.95 -9.16 -13.53
CA SER A 311 -12.42 -9.12 -13.52
C SER A 311 -13.06 -10.51 -13.60
N SER A 312 -12.37 -11.47 -14.23
CA SER A 312 -12.81 -12.87 -14.32
C SER A 312 -12.75 -13.65 -12.99
N LEU A 313 -11.98 -13.17 -12.01
CA LEU A 313 -11.85 -13.74 -10.68
C LEU A 313 -13.00 -13.31 -9.76
N MET A 314 -13.59 -12.13 -9.96
CA MET A 314 -14.61 -11.59 -9.05
C MET A 314 -15.91 -12.43 -9.09
N ILE A 315 -16.32 -12.94 -7.92
CA ILE A 315 -17.63 -13.60 -7.72
C ILE A 315 -18.67 -12.58 -7.25
N ASP A 316 -18.34 -11.81 -6.22
CA ASP A 316 -19.18 -10.78 -5.62
C ASP A 316 -18.32 -9.53 -5.36
N PRO A 317 -18.75 -8.32 -5.74
CA PRO A 317 -17.97 -7.10 -5.55
C PRO A 317 -17.71 -6.74 -4.07
N ASN A 318 -18.41 -7.34 -3.11
CA ASN A 318 -18.24 -7.13 -1.67
C ASN A 318 -17.49 -8.29 -0.98
N SER A 319 -17.01 -9.26 -1.74
CA SER A 319 -16.23 -10.39 -1.25
C SER A 319 -14.86 -10.42 -1.95
N GLY A 320 -13.81 -10.70 -1.18
CA GLY A 320 -12.49 -11.03 -1.69
C GLY A 320 -12.41 -12.48 -2.19
N GLU A 321 -13.50 -13.24 -2.13
CA GLU A 321 -13.53 -14.60 -2.68
C GLU A 321 -13.34 -14.59 -4.19
N TYR A 322 -12.39 -15.38 -4.69
CA TYR A 322 -12.12 -15.48 -6.11
C TYR A 322 -12.65 -16.78 -6.74
N ARG A 323 -13.06 -16.67 -8.01
CA ARG A 323 -13.58 -17.75 -8.83
C ARG A 323 -12.50 -18.78 -9.11
N GLY A 324 -12.82 -20.04 -8.85
CA GLY A 324 -11.88 -21.15 -9.03
C GLY A 324 -10.91 -21.33 -7.85
N GLY A 325 -11.10 -20.59 -6.76
CA GLY A 325 -10.39 -20.83 -5.51
C GLY A 325 -10.75 -22.18 -4.87
N PRO A 326 -9.86 -22.72 -4.02
CA PRO A 326 -10.16 -23.94 -3.26
C PRO A 326 -11.41 -23.72 -2.40
N ALA A 327 -12.22 -24.75 -2.18
CA ALA A 327 -13.38 -24.59 -1.30
C ALA A 327 -12.92 -24.02 0.07
N PRO A 328 -13.62 -23.03 0.64
CA PRO A 328 -13.23 -22.48 1.93
C PRO A 328 -13.19 -23.61 2.94
N ALA A 329 -12.12 -23.66 3.74
CA ALA A 329 -11.99 -24.69 4.77
C ALA A 329 -13.26 -24.65 5.64
N SER A 330 -13.97 -25.78 5.74
CA SER A 330 -15.12 -25.86 6.63
C SER A 330 -14.64 -25.48 8.04
N PRO A 331 -15.32 -24.57 8.74
CA PRO A 331 -14.95 -24.27 10.11
C PRO A 331 -14.96 -25.59 10.89
N ALA A 332 -13.86 -25.88 11.59
CA ALA A 332 -13.86 -26.97 12.56
C ALA A 332 -15.09 -26.79 13.46
N PRO A 333 -15.83 -27.86 13.83
CA PRO A 333 -17.05 -27.72 14.61
C PRO A 333 -16.75 -27.05 15.96
N GLY A 334 -16.92 -25.74 16.01
CA GLY A 334 -16.75 -24.90 17.18
C GLY A 334 -18.03 -24.91 18.00
N LEU A 335 -17.87 -25.10 19.32
CA LEU A 335 -18.93 -24.89 20.31
C LEU A 335 -19.58 -23.52 20.10
N GLY A 336 -20.88 -23.53 19.80
CA GLY A 336 -21.61 -22.34 19.41
C GLY A 336 -21.64 -21.25 20.47
N THR A 337 -21.22 -20.06 20.09
CA THR A 337 -21.69 -18.80 20.68
C THR A 337 -22.22 -17.93 19.54
N THR A 338 -23.54 -17.86 19.47
CA THR A 338 -24.28 -16.98 18.56
C THR A 338 -24.01 -15.52 18.94
N ALA A 339 -23.14 -14.84 18.19
CA ALA A 339 -23.09 -13.38 18.17
C ALA A 339 -24.17 -12.89 17.20
N THR A 340 -25.34 -12.52 17.71
CA THR A 340 -26.37 -11.84 16.92
C THR A 340 -25.92 -10.43 16.59
N HIS A 341 -25.64 -10.17 15.32
CA HIS A 341 -25.51 -8.83 14.76
C HIS A 341 -26.85 -8.11 14.91
N ALA A 342 -26.90 -7.11 15.80
CA ALA A 342 -28.03 -6.19 15.89
C ALA A 342 -27.83 -5.07 14.87
N THR A 343 -28.62 -5.06 13.80
CA THR A 343 -28.75 -3.93 12.88
C THR A 343 -29.28 -2.69 13.61
N PRO A 344 -28.67 -1.50 13.49
CA PRO A 344 -29.25 -0.28 14.04
C PRO A 344 -30.50 0.12 13.24
N LYS A 345 -31.66 0.06 13.88
CA LYS A 345 -32.93 0.58 13.33
C LYS A 345 -32.98 2.10 13.52
N ALA A 346 -33.15 2.86 12.44
CA ALA A 346 -33.37 4.30 12.50
C ALA A 346 -34.62 4.65 13.33
N PRO A 347 -34.59 5.74 14.14
CA PRO A 347 -35.75 6.13 14.94
C PRO A 347 -36.81 6.81 14.06
N PRO A 348 -38.12 6.53 14.26
CA PRO A 348 -39.17 7.22 13.53
C PRO A 348 -39.40 8.63 14.08
N ARG A 349 -39.66 9.58 13.17
CA ARG A 349 -40.20 10.92 13.48
C ARG A 349 -41.65 10.78 13.96
N GLY A 350 -41.97 11.37 15.11
CA GLY A 350 -43.33 11.50 15.63
C GLY A 350 -43.43 12.74 16.54
N ALA A 351 -44.52 13.50 16.38
CA ALA A 351 -44.69 14.88 16.78
C ALA A 351 -45.20 15.11 18.23
N GLY A 352 -44.85 16.27 18.82
CA GLY A 352 -45.78 17.16 19.53
C GLY A 352 -46.05 16.99 21.04
N THR A 353 -45.35 17.80 21.86
CA THR A 353 -45.80 18.66 23.02
C THR A 353 -46.54 18.08 24.25
N PRO A 354 -46.57 18.78 25.43
CA PRO A 354 -45.63 19.75 26.02
C PRO A 354 -45.23 19.44 27.50
N LEU A 355 -44.31 20.26 28.02
CA LEU A 355 -43.70 20.31 29.38
C LEU A 355 -44.70 20.35 30.57
N PRO A 356 -44.18 20.13 31.79
CA PRO A 356 -44.13 21.26 32.73
C PRO A 356 -42.76 21.49 33.39
N ALA A 357 -42.56 22.76 33.78
CA ALA A 357 -41.45 23.34 34.56
C ALA A 357 -41.48 22.87 36.04
N VAL A 358 -40.55 23.10 36.99
CA VAL A 358 -39.59 24.17 37.33
C VAL A 358 -38.59 23.53 38.34
N ALA A 359 -37.31 23.92 38.34
CA ALA A 359 -36.55 24.25 39.57
C ALA A 359 -35.15 24.79 39.24
N THR A 360 -34.97 26.06 39.57
CA THR A 360 -33.77 26.89 39.49
C THR A 360 -32.79 26.54 40.60
N THR A 361 -31.48 26.49 40.31
CA THR A 361 -30.47 26.96 41.29
C THR A 361 -29.25 27.53 40.56
N THR A 362 -29.01 28.80 40.82
CA THR A 362 -27.89 29.63 40.37
C THR A 362 -26.71 29.44 41.32
N THR A 363 -25.47 29.36 40.83
CA THR A 363 -24.31 29.97 41.51
C THR A 363 -23.22 30.34 40.49
N THR A 364 -22.54 31.42 40.83
CA THR A 364 -21.80 32.41 40.02
C THR A 364 -20.35 32.03 39.69
N THR A 365 -19.87 32.62 38.60
CA THR A 365 -18.52 32.75 38.04
C THR A 365 -17.41 33.21 39.00
N VAL A 366 -16.17 32.78 38.71
CA VAL A 366 -14.96 33.64 38.77
C VAL A 366 -14.09 33.33 37.55
N ALA A 367 -13.72 34.39 36.83
CA ALA A 367 -12.74 34.39 35.73
C ALA A 367 -11.34 34.69 36.29
N ASP A 368 -10.30 34.18 35.64
CA ASP A 368 -9.04 34.92 35.59
C ASP A 368 -8.33 34.70 34.24
N THR A 369 -7.73 35.79 33.74
CA THR A 369 -7.14 35.94 32.42
C THR A 369 -5.64 36.14 32.58
N THR A 370 -4.80 35.45 31.82
CA THR A 370 -3.50 36.02 31.39
C THR A 370 -3.00 35.36 30.10
N THR A 371 -2.79 36.22 29.10
CA THR A 371 -2.08 36.00 27.84
C THR A 371 -0.57 36.25 28.01
N SER A 372 0.29 35.44 27.38
CA SER A 372 1.47 35.97 26.66
C SER A 372 2.07 34.94 25.71
N VAL A 373 2.35 35.42 24.49
CA VAL A 373 2.94 34.75 23.32
C VAL A 373 4.42 35.12 23.22
N PHE A 374 5.30 34.16 22.90
CA PHE A 374 6.58 34.22 22.14
C PHE A 374 7.02 32.74 22.00
N GLY A 375 7.25 32.06 20.87
CA GLY A 375 7.67 32.39 19.50
C GLY A 375 8.85 31.44 19.18
N PRO A 376 8.71 30.38 18.34
CA PRO A 376 9.79 29.41 18.10
C PRO A 376 10.77 29.86 17.01
N LEU A 377 12.05 29.46 17.16
CA LEU A 377 13.12 29.61 16.17
C LEU A 377 13.11 28.44 15.15
N PRO A 378 13.54 28.65 13.89
CA PRO A 378 13.21 27.78 12.75
C PRO A 378 14.25 26.67 12.48
N THR A 379 13.77 25.55 11.95
CA THR A 379 14.55 24.56 11.16
C THR A 379 13.79 24.26 9.84
N PRO A 380 14.47 23.77 8.79
CA PRO A 380 14.14 24.12 7.41
C PRO A 380 12.98 23.34 6.80
N ASP A 381 12.23 24.09 6.00
CA ASP A 381 11.04 23.76 5.22
C ASP A 381 11.32 22.71 4.10
N VAL A 382 10.50 21.66 4.05
CA VAL A 382 10.23 20.92 2.80
C VAL A 382 8.77 21.22 2.46
N GLN A 383 8.56 22.30 1.70
CA GLN A 383 7.23 22.73 1.26
C GLN A 383 6.65 21.79 0.20
N LYS A 384 5.51 21.17 0.49
CA LYS A 384 4.47 20.93 -0.52
C LYS A 384 3.62 22.21 -0.61
N SER A 385 3.72 22.92 -1.73
CA SER A 385 2.94 24.14 -1.98
C SER A 385 1.61 23.82 -2.68
N PRO A 386 0.47 24.42 -2.26
CA PRO A 386 -0.80 24.37 -2.98
C PRO A 386 -0.88 25.47 -4.04
N GLN A 387 -1.19 25.11 -5.30
CA GLN A 387 -1.38 26.09 -6.39
C GLN A 387 -2.84 26.54 -6.54
N SER A 388 -3.08 27.84 -6.38
CA SER A 388 -3.95 28.65 -7.24
C SER A 388 -3.61 30.14 -7.05
N GLY A 389 -3.14 30.81 -8.10
CA GLY A 389 -2.93 32.26 -8.11
C GLY A 389 -1.78 32.71 -9.02
N GLU A 390 -2.13 33.52 -10.01
CA GLU A 390 -1.34 34.16 -11.07
C GLU A 390 0.18 34.34 -10.90
N VAL A 391 0.86 34.03 -12.01
CA VAL A 391 2.28 34.19 -12.30
C VAL A 391 2.63 35.68 -12.49
N ALA A 392 3.57 36.18 -11.68
CA ALA A 392 4.39 37.34 -12.01
C ALA A 392 5.84 36.89 -12.22
N LEU A 393 6.37 37.25 -13.40
CA LEU A 393 7.69 36.94 -13.92
C LEU A 393 8.83 37.55 -13.09
N GLY A 394 9.79 36.71 -12.71
CA GLY A 394 11.13 37.10 -12.30
C GLY A 394 12.14 36.06 -12.80
N THR A 395 12.72 36.30 -13.96
CA THR A 395 13.86 35.55 -14.53
C THR A 395 15.17 36.33 -14.29
N PRO A 396 16.36 35.73 -14.46
CA PRO A 396 16.93 34.66 -13.66
C PRO A 396 18.38 35.01 -13.22
N HIS A 397 18.95 34.30 -12.25
CA HIS A 397 20.41 34.15 -12.23
C HIS A 397 20.81 32.67 -12.13
N SER A 398 21.57 32.28 -13.14
CA SER A 398 22.14 30.98 -13.43
C SER A 398 23.36 30.67 -12.54
N SER A 399 23.26 29.50 -11.91
CA SER A 399 24.21 28.38 -11.82
C SER A 399 25.75 28.54 -11.92
N HIS A 400 26.38 27.64 -11.15
CA HIS A 400 27.76 27.12 -11.13
C HIS A 400 28.75 27.92 -10.25
N GLY A 401 29.58 27.33 -9.39
CA GLY A 401 29.99 25.94 -9.14
C GLY A 401 31.46 25.97 -8.65
N VAL A 402 31.72 25.29 -7.52
CA VAL A 402 32.96 24.57 -7.11
C VAL A 402 34.35 25.28 -7.07
N SER A 403 35.09 24.95 -5.98
CA SER A 403 36.56 24.84 -5.82
C SER A 403 37.47 26.07 -5.91
N GLY A 404 38.01 26.47 -4.76
CA GLY A 404 39.41 26.21 -4.34
C GLY A 404 40.60 26.58 -5.24
N TRP A 405 41.48 27.41 -4.64
CA TRP A 405 42.91 27.69 -4.90
C TRP A 405 43.28 28.86 -5.85
N ALA A 406 44.15 29.75 -5.33
CA ALA A 406 44.73 30.96 -5.94
C ALA A 406 46.09 30.66 -6.63
N PRO A 407 46.90 31.64 -7.12
CA PRO A 407 46.71 33.09 -7.38
C PRO A 407 47.20 33.57 -8.79
N TRP A 408 47.06 34.88 -9.07
CA TRP A 408 47.99 35.81 -9.80
C TRP A 408 47.29 36.89 -10.68
N VAL A 409 47.35 38.14 -10.18
CA VAL A 409 47.73 39.45 -10.79
C VAL A 409 47.19 39.96 -12.15
N ALA A 410 46.71 41.22 -12.07
CA ALA A 410 46.68 42.35 -13.03
C ALA A 410 45.57 42.50 -14.08
N GLY A 411 44.67 43.47 -13.82
CA GLY A 411 44.70 44.78 -14.49
C GLY A 411 44.04 44.91 -15.86
N GLY A 412 43.15 45.91 -16.01
CA GLY A 412 42.84 46.47 -17.34
C GLY A 412 41.40 46.94 -17.52
N LEU A 413 41.24 48.26 -17.59
CA LEU A 413 40.00 49.04 -17.67
C LEU A 413 39.61 49.31 -19.16
N LEU A 414 38.33 49.68 -19.38
CA LEU A 414 37.78 50.54 -20.47
C LEU A 414 37.68 49.98 -21.90
N LEU A 415 36.79 50.43 -22.79
CA LEU A 415 35.43 51.02 -22.85
C LEU A 415 35.16 51.15 -24.36
N GLY A 416 33.89 51.14 -24.78
CA GLY A 416 33.45 51.64 -26.10
C GLY A 416 32.33 50.80 -26.72
N ALA A 417 31.05 51.17 -26.62
CA ALA A 417 30.34 52.29 -27.28
C ALA A 417 29.52 51.79 -28.49
N GLY A 418 28.21 52.12 -28.48
CA GLY A 418 27.46 52.41 -29.70
C GLY A 418 26.17 51.60 -29.94
N GLY A 419 25.03 52.30 -29.99
CA GLY A 419 23.97 52.01 -30.96
C GLY A 419 22.58 51.67 -30.41
N ALA A 420 21.72 52.68 -30.32
CA ALA A 420 20.29 52.56 -30.03
C ALA A 420 19.47 52.07 -31.23
N LEU A 421 18.26 51.52 -30.99
CA LEU A 421 17.03 51.83 -31.76
C LEU A 421 15.77 51.32 -31.02
N PHE A 422 14.78 52.21 -30.99
CA PHE A 422 13.48 52.14 -30.29
C PHE A 422 12.43 51.31 -31.05
N TRP A 423 11.39 50.88 -30.32
CA TRP A 423 9.92 50.94 -30.55
C TRP A 423 9.29 49.88 -29.61
N GLY A 424 8.28 50.08 -28.78
CA GLY A 424 7.28 51.13 -28.57
C GLY A 424 6.01 50.42 -28.03
N TRP A 425 5.77 50.48 -26.72
CA TRP A 425 4.58 49.93 -26.05
C TRP A 425 3.37 50.88 -26.17
N ARG A 426 2.15 50.34 -26.22
CA ARG A 426 0.94 51.03 -25.70
C ARG A 426 -0.11 50.04 -25.18
N TRP A 427 -0.56 50.31 -23.96
CA TRP A 427 -1.66 49.68 -23.21
C TRP A 427 -2.93 50.57 -23.20
N ARG A 428 -4.09 49.97 -22.91
CA ARG A 428 -5.19 50.42 -21.99
C ARG A 428 -6.32 49.36 -22.04
N ARG A 429 -6.61 48.59 -20.99
CA ARG A 429 -7.43 48.85 -19.78
C ARG A 429 -8.88 49.29 -20.05
N ALA A 430 -9.84 48.46 -19.66
CA ALA A 430 -10.56 48.64 -18.39
C ALA A 430 -10.52 47.31 -17.63
#